data_AF-A0A1M3JXY2-F1
#
_entry.id   AF-A0A1M3JXY2-F1
#
_cell.length_a   1.000
_cell.length_b   1.000
_cell.length_c   1.000
_cell.angle_alpha   90.00
_cell.angle_beta   90.00
_cell.angle_gamma   90.00
#
_symmetry.space_group_name_H-M   'P 1'
#
loop_
_entity.id
_entity.type
_entity.pdbx_description
1 polymer ?
#
loop_
_entity_poly.entity_id
_entity_poly.type
_entity_poly.pdbx_seq_one_letter_code
_entity_poly.pdbx_strand_id
1 'polypeptide(L)'
;MLEENNHDPAAPEEQGQKQESPKTGTSRPTEEPLKNAWKQVENIGQALGDALQGRGNVVMVRVNDEALNYLDMLVEAEVVKSRSEAAALLIKEGVQANQELFAKISEVTDQISLLREKLRTTVKDHTKE
;
A
#
# COMPACT_ATOMS: atom_id res chain seq x y z
N MET A 1 -10.40 54.23 42.68
CA MET A 1 -9.69 53.32 43.58
C MET A 1 -9.12 52.21 42.73
N LEU A 2 -7.80 52.30 42.54
CA LEU A 2 -6.90 51.29 41.99
C LEU A 2 -6.49 50.37 43.15
N GLU A 3 -6.18 49.11 42.84
CA GLU A 3 -5.11 48.30 43.43
C GLU A 3 -5.05 47.01 42.61
N GLU A 4 -4.26 46.99 41.53
CA GLU A 4 -2.86 46.54 41.49
C GLU A 4 -2.68 45.07 41.86
N ASN A 5 -2.56 44.22 40.84
CA ASN A 5 -1.73 43.02 40.90
C ASN A 5 -0.65 43.17 39.83
N ASN A 6 0.54 43.51 40.27
CA ASN A 6 1.73 43.76 39.49
C ASN A 6 2.81 42.77 39.94
N HIS A 7 3.19 41.80 39.11
CA HIS A 7 4.61 41.41 38.98
C HIS A 7 4.82 40.41 37.83
N ASP A 8 5.45 40.91 36.78
CA ASP A 8 6.52 40.25 36.03
C ASP A 8 7.80 41.07 36.34
N PRO A 9 9.04 40.71 35.94
CA PRO A 9 9.62 39.44 35.47
C PRO A 9 11.02 39.17 36.11
N ALA A 10 11.68 38.03 35.85
CA ALA A 10 13.14 37.92 35.57
C ALA A 10 13.65 36.46 35.65
N ALA A 11 14.45 36.10 34.64
CA ALA A 11 15.15 34.82 34.49
C ALA A 11 16.53 34.83 35.22
N PRO A 12 17.47 33.90 34.94
CA PRO A 12 17.75 32.67 35.69
C PRO A 12 19.12 32.69 36.40
N GLU A 13 19.24 32.07 37.57
CA GLU A 13 20.52 31.91 38.26
C GLU A 13 21.20 30.56 37.95
N GLU A 14 22.41 30.67 37.40
CA GLU A 14 23.39 29.61 37.22
C GLU A 14 23.89 29.08 38.57
N GLN A 15 23.92 27.75 38.75
CA GLN A 15 24.80 27.11 39.73
C GLN A 15 25.52 25.94 39.09
N GLY A 16 26.82 26.14 38.87
CA GLY A 16 27.73 25.15 38.31
C GLY A 16 28.04 24.00 39.26
N GLN A 17 28.29 22.83 38.67
CA GLN A 17 29.05 21.78 39.30
C GLN A 17 30.19 21.34 38.38
N LYS A 18 31.30 21.04 39.06
CA LYS A 18 32.67 21.04 38.57
C LYS A 18 32.98 19.89 37.63
N GLN A 19 33.81 20.20 36.65
CA GLN A 19 34.56 19.28 35.81
C GLN A 19 35.61 18.52 36.65
N GLU A 20 35.59 17.19 36.56
CA GLU A 20 36.78 16.35 36.68
C GLU A 20 36.82 15.42 35.45
N SER A 21 37.90 15.51 34.70
CA SER A 21 38.37 14.49 33.74
C SER A 21 39.71 14.01 34.30
N PRO A 22 40.10 12.71 34.23
CA PRO A 22 40.43 12.14 32.92
C PRO A 22 40.26 10.60 32.78
N LYS A 23 39.97 10.11 31.56
CA LYS A 23 40.92 9.33 30.73
C LYS A 23 40.24 8.72 29.49
N THR A 24 40.79 9.15 28.36
CA THR A 24 40.86 8.59 27.01
C THR A 24 40.40 7.13 26.82
N GLY A 25 39.35 6.98 26.01
CA GLY A 25 39.06 5.81 25.19
C GLY A 25 38.55 6.29 23.83
N THR A 26 39.46 6.42 22.87
CA THR A 26 39.18 6.83 21.49
C THR A 26 38.24 5.82 20.81
N SER A 27 37.03 6.23 20.46
CA SER A 27 36.30 5.65 19.33
C SER A 27 35.61 6.76 18.55
N ARG A 28 36.05 6.90 17.30
CA ARG A 28 35.55 7.86 16.31
C ARG A 28 34.05 7.59 16.08
N PRO A 29 33.16 8.60 16.00
CA PRO A 29 31.81 8.37 15.52
C PRO A 29 31.93 8.06 14.03
N THR A 30 31.82 6.79 13.66
CA THR A 30 31.80 6.36 12.26
C THR A 30 30.54 6.91 11.61
N GLU A 31 30.69 7.53 10.45
CA GLU A 31 29.66 8.11 9.59
C GLU A 31 28.66 7.08 9.01
N GLU A 32 28.68 5.85 9.53
CA GLU A 32 27.94 4.70 9.03
C GLU A 32 26.42 4.69 9.35
N PRO A 33 25.91 5.18 10.49
CA PRO A 33 24.49 5.03 10.80
C PRO A 33 23.61 5.88 9.88
N LEU A 34 24.11 7.03 9.42
CA LEU A 34 23.41 7.90 8.48
C LEU A 34 23.38 7.30 7.08
N LYS A 35 24.53 6.86 6.55
CA LYS A 35 24.62 6.26 5.19
C LYS A 35 23.77 4.99 5.06
N ASN A 36 23.64 4.22 6.14
CA ASN A 36 22.80 3.04 6.16
C ASN A 36 21.30 3.39 6.18
N ALA A 37 20.91 4.47 6.87
CA ALA A 37 19.53 4.97 6.85
C ALA A 37 19.13 5.47 5.45
N TRP A 38 20.01 6.19 4.74
CA TRP A 38 19.76 6.65 3.37
C TRP A 38 19.56 5.48 2.38
N LYS A 39 20.40 4.44 2.47
CA LYS A 39 20.24 3.21 1.67
C LYS A 39 18.97 2.45 1.99
N GLN A 40 18.53 2.47 3.26
CA GLN A 40 17.30 1.82 3.66
C GLN A 40 16.05 2.53 3.11
N VAL A 41 16.06 3.87 3.05
CA VAL A 41 15.00 4.66 2.39
C VAL A 41 14.97 4.37 0.89
N GLU A 42 16.13 4.26 0.24
CA GLU A 42 16.21 3.93 -1.19
C GLU A 42 15.72 2.51 -1.49
N ASN A 43 16.06 1.53 -0.65
CA ASN A 43 15.56 0.16 -0.75
C ASN A 43 14.04 0.05 -0.48
N ILE A 44 13.49 0.85 0.44
CA ILE A 44 12.03 0.91 0.65
C ILE A 44 11.35 1.55 -0.55
N GLY A 45 11.94 2.59 -1.13
CA GLY A 45 11.45 3.23 -2.36
C GLY A 45 11.43 2.27 -3.55
N GLN A 46 12.48 1.46 -3.72
CA GLN A 46 12.54 0.41 -4.74
C GLN A 46 11.57 -0.73 -4.46
N ALA A 47 11.47 -1.22 -3.22
CA ALA A 47 10.52 -2.28 -2.88
C ALA A 47 9.05 -1.85 -3.02
N LEU A 48 8.74 -0.59 -2.70
CA LEU A 48 7.41 -0.01 -2.93
C LEU A 48 7.15 0.22 -4.42
N GLY A 49 8.16 0.67 -5.16
CA GLY A 49 8.14 0.79 -6.62
C GLY A 49 7.86 -0.56 -7.30
N ASP A 50 8.57 -1.62 -6.90
CA ASP A 50 8.42 -2.98 -7.40
C ASP A 50 7.10 -3.63 -6.97
N ALA A 51 6.60 -3.33 -5.77
CA ALA A 51 5.30 -3.81 -5.31
C ALA A 51 4.14 -3.15 -6.08
N LEU A 52 4.29 -1.89 -6.48
CA LEU A 52 3.31 -1.16 -7.31
C LEU A 52 3.46 -1.50 -8.81
N GLN A 53 4.67 -1.81 -9.28
CA GLN A 53 4.94 -2.30 -10.65
C GLN A 53 4.67 -3.79 -10.83
N GLY A 54 4.41 -4.52 -9.74
CA GLY A 54 4.26 -5.97 -9.70
C GLY A 54 2.93 -6.46 -10.26
N ARG A 55 2.79 -6.46 -11.59
CA ARG A 55 1.83 -7.23 -12.40
C ARG A 55 0.35 -6.83 -12.25
N GLY A 56 0.02 -5.59 -12.59
CA GLY A 56 -1.35 -5.24 -12.96
C GLY A 56 -1.71 -5.86 -14.32
N ASN A 57 -2.80 -6.62 -14.39
CA ASN A 57 -3.37 -7.04 -15.67
C ASN A 57 -4.03 -5.82 -16.33
N VAL A 58 -3.66 -5.51 -17.56
CA VAL A 58 -4.25 -4.40 -18.32
C VAL A 58 -5.34 -4.95 -19.23
N VAL A 59 -6.56 -4.41 -19.10
CA VAL A 59 -7.68 -4.71 -19.99
C VAL A 59 -8.09 -3.40 -20.67
N MET A 60 -8.09 -3.40 -22.01
CA MET A 60 -8.64 -2.29 -22.80
C MET A 60 -10.14 -2.53 -23.01
N VAL A 61 -10.99 -1.61 -22.57
CA VAL A 61 -12.46 -1.73 -22.65
C VAL A 61 -13.02 -0.52 -23.38
N ARG A 62 -14.04 -0.75 -24.22
CA ARG A 62 -14.86 0.33 -24.79
C ARG A 62 -15.93 0.72 -23.78
N VAL A 63 -16.02 2.00 -23.48
CA VAL A 63 -17.04 2.58 -22.59
C VAL A 63 -17.92 3.54 -23.39
N ASN A 64 -19.17 3.71 -22.97
CA ASN A 64 -20.04 4.74 -23.52
C ASN A 64 -19.73 6.11 -22.90
N ASP A 65 -20.26 7.18 -23.49
CA ASP A 65 -20.01 8.56 -23.04
C ASP A 65 -20.47 8.80 -21.59
N GLU A 66 -21.57 8.16 -21.20
CA GLU A 66 -22.10 8.25 -19.85
C GLU A 66 -21.14 7.65 -18.81
N ALA A 67 -20.65 6.42 -19.03
CA ALA A 67 -19.67 5.81 -18.13
C ALA A 67 -18.37 6.61 -18.09
N LEU A 68 -17.90 7.12 -19.24
CA LEU A 68 -16.73 7.97 -19.29
C LEU A 68 -16.90 9.23 -18.42
N ASN A 69 -18.07 9.86 -18.47
CA ASN A 69 -18.38 11.01 -17.63
C ASN A 69 -18.37 10.68 -16.12
N TYR A 70 -18.90 9.52 -15.71
CA TYR A 70 -18.80 9.09 -14.31
C TYR A 70 -17.35 8.86 -13.86
N LEU A 71 -16.50 8.27 -14.72
CA LEU A 71 -15.08 8.11 -14.42
C LEU A 71 -14.39 9.46 -14.27
N ASP A 72 -14.73 10.44 -15.11
CA ASP A 72 -14.20 11.79 -15.04
C ASP A 72 -14.60 12.51 -13.76
N MET A 73 -15.87 12.42 -13.35
CA MET A 73 -16.33 13.02 -12.09
C MET A 73 -15.58 12.46 -10.88
N LEU A 74 -15.24 11.16 -10.87
CA LEU A 74 -14.46 10.56 -9.78
C LEU A 74 -13.02 11.08 -9.73
N VAL A 75 -12.43 11.39 -10.88
CA VAL A 75 -11.09 11.98 -10.96
C VAL A 75 -11.14 13.46 -10.55
N GLU A 76 -12.11 14.21 -11.06
CA GLU A 76 -12.29 15.63 -10.76
C GLU A 76 -12.61 15.89 -9.28
N ALA A 77 -13.37 14.98 -8.66
CA ALA A 77 -13.65 15.02 -7.22
C ALA A 77 -12.47 14.53 -6.35
N GLU A 78 -11.30 14.26 -6.93
CA GLU A 78 -10.09 13.75 -6.26
C GLU A 78 -10.30 12.44 -5.47
N VAL A 79 -11.34 11.67 -5.80
CA VAL A 79 -11.60 10.35 -5.18
C VAL A 79 -10.53 9.35 -5.62
N VAL A 80 -10.04 9.49 -6.86
CA VAL A 80 -8.96 8.70 -7.45
C VAL A 80 -8.03 9.59 -8.27
N LYS A 81 -6.84 9.09 -8.61
CA LYS A 81 -5.82 9.85 -9.35
C LYS A 81 -5.91 9.70 -10.86
N SER A 82 -6.68 8.73 -11.36
CA SER A 82 -6.80 8.45 -12.80
C SER A 82 -8.10 7.73 -13.16
N ARG A 83 -8.51 7.83 -14.44
CA ARG A 83 -9.68 7.10 -14.96
C ARG A 83 -9.54 5.59 -14.86
N SER A 84 -8.32 5.06 -15.05
CA SER A 84 -8.05 3.62 -14.88
C SER A 84 -8.22 3.18 -13.43
N GLU A 85 -7.89 4.04 -12.47
CA GLU A 85 -8.09 3.78 -11.04
C GLU A 85 -9.58 3.87 -10.66
N ALA A 86 -10.33 4.84 -11.22
CA ALA A 86 -11.79 4.89 -11.09
C ALA A 86 -12.43 3.60 -11.62
N ALA A 87 -12.01 3.14 -12.80
CA ALA A 87 -12.51 1.91 -13.39
C ALA A 87 -12.18 0.68 -12.51
N ALA A 88 -10.94 0.60 -12.00
CA ALA A 88 -10.54 -0.49 -11.10
C ALA A 88 -11.36 -0.49 -9.80
N LEU A 89 -11.62 0.68 -9.22
CA LEU A 89 -12.48 0.86 -8.06
C LEU A 89 -13.90 0.35 -8.34
N LEU A 90 -14.53 0.85 -9.41
CA LEU A 90 -15.89 0.46 -9.76
C LEU A 90 -16.02 -1.04 -10.11
N ILE A 91 -15.03 -1.62 -10.78
CA ILE A 91 -14.99 -3.07 -11.03
C ILE A 91 -14.92 -3.84 -9.72
N LYS A 92 -14.06 -3.41 -8.79
CA LYS A 92 -13.93 -4.04 -7.47
C LYS A 92 -15.25 -3.98 -6.70
N GLU A 93 -15.88 -2.80 -6.62
CA GLU A 93 -17.18 -2.64 -5.96
C GLU A 93 -18.27 -3.46 -6.64
N GLY A 94 -18.27 -3.52 -7.98
CA GLY A 94 -19.20 -4.36 -8.75
C GLY A 94 -19.02 -5.86 -8.47
N VAL A 95 -17.78 -6.33 -8.33
CA VAL A 95 -17.49 -7.72 -7.92
C VAL A 95 -17.96 -7.97 -6.49
N GLN A 96 -17.73 -7.03 -5.58
CA GLN A 96 -18.15 -7.15 -4.19
C GLN A 96 -19.68 -7.18 -4.04
N ALA A 97 -20.40 -6.33 -4.79
CA ALA A 97 -21.85 -6.31 -4.82
C ALA A 97 -22.46 -7.62 -5.37
N ASN A 98 -21.72 -8.34 -6.22
CA ASN A 98 -22.18 -9.56 -6.89
C ASN A 98 -21.46 -10.82 -6.40
N GLN A 99 -20.92 -10.83 -5.17
CA GLN A 99 -20.14 -11.96 -4.62
C GLN A 99 -20.88 -13.30 -4.71
N GLU A 100 -22.17 -13.34 -4.40
CA GLU A 100 -22.96 -14.58 -4.46
C GLU A 100 -23.03 -15.16 -5.87
N LEU A 101 -23.18 -14.31 -6.89
CA LEU A 101 -23.17 -14.73 -8.29
C LEU A 101 -21.82 -15.33 -8.66
N PHE A 102 -20.72 -14.65 -8.33
CA PHE A 102 -19.38 -15.16 -8.62
C PHE A 102 -19.05 -16.45 -7.86
N ALA A 103 -19.55 -16.61 -6.62
CA ALA A 103 -19.40 -17.85 -5.87
C ALA A 103 -20.10 -19.03 -6.57
N LYS A 104 -21.34 -18.85 -7.04
CA LYS A 104 -22.07 -19.87 -7.80
C LYS A 104 -21.39 -20.21 -9.12
N ILE A 105 -20.88 -19.20 -9.83
CA ILE A 105 -20.10 -19.41 -11.05
C ILE A 105 -18.87 -20.25 -10.75
N SER A 106 -18.12 -19.91 -9.70
CA SER A 106 -16.92 -20.64 -9.27
C SER A 106 -17.23 -22.11 -8.99
N GLU A 107 -18.26 -22.38 -8.19
CA GLU A 107 -18.67 -23.74 -7.83
C GLU A 107 -18.94 -24.59 -9.08
N VAL A 108 -19.71 -24.06 -10.03
CA VAL A 108 -20.04 -24.77 -11.27
C VAL A 108 -18.79 -24.98 -12.13
N THR A 109 -17.91 -23.97 -12.25
CA THR A 109 -16.67 -24.11 -13.03
C THR A 109 -15.70 -25.14 -12.43
N ASP A 110 -15.67 -25.27 -11.11
CA ASP A 110 -14.85 -26.25 -10.42
C ASP A 110 -15.40 -27.67 -10.67
N GLN A 111 -16.71 -27.85 -10.60
CA GLN A 111 -17.35 -29.12 -10.95
C GLN A 111 -17.06 -29.53 -12.40
N ILE A 112 -17.13 -28.60 -13.35
CA ILE A 112 -16.79 -28.86 -14.76
C ILE A 112 -15.32 -29.29 -14.88
N SER A 113 -14.41 -28.63 -14.16
CA SER A 113 -12.99 -28.95 -14.19
C SER A 113 -12.72 -30.36 -13.64
N LEU A 114 -13.35 -30.72 -12.53
CA LEU A 114 -13.29 -32.07 -11.95
C LEU A 114 -13.86 -33.13 -12.90
N LEU A 115 -14.99 -32.85 -13.56
CA LEU A 115 -15.56 -33.77 -14.56
C LEU A 115 -14.63 -33.97 -15.75
N ARG A 116 -14.01 -32.89 -16.26
CA ARG A 116 -13.03 -32.95 -17.35
C ARG A 116 -11.81 -33.78 -16.96
N GLU A 117 -11.36 -33.67 -15.71
CA GLU A 117 -10.25 -34.46 -15.20
C GLU A 117 -10.63 -35.94 -15.08
N LYS A 118 -11.77 -36.26 -14.45
CA LYS A 118 -12.28 -37.64 -14.35
C LYS A 118 -12.37 -38.30 -15.73
N LEU A 119 -12.93 -37.60 -16.72
CA LEU A 119 -13.02 -38.09 -18.10
C LEU A 119 -11.64 -38.44 -18.67
N ARG A 120 -10.65 -37.55 -18.53
CA ARG A 120 -9.28 -37.77 -19.01
C ARG A 120 -8.63 -38.98 -18.33
N THR A 121 -8.89 -39.18 -17.05
CA THR A 121 -8.37 -40.33 -16.29
C THR A 121 -9.01 -41.63 -16.77
N THR A 122 -10.34 -41.70 -16.89
CA THR A 122 -11.04 -42.90 -17.38
C THR A 122 -10.54 -43.36 -18.76
N VAL A 123 -10.31 -42.43 -19.68
CA VAL A 123 -9.77 -42.74 -21.02
C VAL A 123 -8.33 -43.25 -20.93
N LYS A 124 -7.48 -42.64 -20.10
CA LYS A 124 -6.09 -43.10 -19.90
C LYS A 124 -6.02 -44.49 -19.32
N ASP A 125 -6.91 -44.81 -18.38
CA ASP A 125 -6.95 -46.13 -17.74
C ASP A 125 -7.38 -47.20 -18.75
N HIS A 126 -8.35 -46.90 -19.63
CA HIS A 126 -8.78 -47.82 -20.71
C HIS A 126 -7.76 -47.97 -21.87
N THR A 127 -6.84 -47.03 -22.05
CA THR A 127 -5.82 -47.10 -23.13
C THR A 127 -4.52 -47.75 -22.65
N LYS A 128 -4.40 -48.09 -21.35
CA LYS A 128 -3.22 -48.72 -20.74
C LYS A 128 -3.35 -50.24 -20.54
N GLU A 129 -4.50 -50.83 -20.87
CA GLU A 129 -4.67 -52.28 -21.11
C GLU A 129 -4.45 -52.61 -22.58
#